data_AF-A0A954R5R1-F1
#
_entry.id   AF-A0A954R5R1-F1
#
_cell.length_a   1.000
_cell.length_b   1.000
_cell.length_c   1.000
_cell.angle_alpha   90.00
_cell.angle_beta   90.00
_cell.angle_gamma   90.00
#
_symmetry.space_group_name_H-M   'P 1'
#
loop_
_entity.id
_entity.type
_entity.pdbx_description
1 polymer ?
#
loop_
_entity_poly.entity_id
_entity_poly.type
_entity_poly.pdbx_seq_one_letter_code
_entity_poly.pdbx_strand_id
1 'polypeptide(L)'
;VKSKIIGWIPDYQHRVYPGFFSEPELAYRDKMFAFLTGISDAIVCSSQTVEADLQRIYPNARERGFVLRFTAEPAESALRGDIRETLQRFNVDQPYAYLPYQFWAHKNHQQVFEAWSLLKSRGKNFLLVCSGATNDARDPQHFERLQVMLKSHELTNVRVLGMIDRHDQWQLYRGAKMVLQPSLFEGWSTSVEEAKSLGKPVLLSDIAVHREQILSPDSFFQPHDVTGLANLIEGQWSTLPAGHEPVAESLALQACRSRVLTFGRDLVRLFEQTMATNREPIAEAVLPLYLYMQQEAEARLQVIDGLMKQLLQAKSNEAELAAQPAVEHASAGNKISNWFHSLRKTA
;
A
#
# COMPACT_ATOMS: atom_id res chain seq x y z
N VAL A 1 -30.79 -10.52 19.14
CA VAL A 1 -30.48 -11.17 17.84
C VAL A 1 -29.15 -11.89 18.03
N LYS A 2 -29.08 -13.22 17.84
CA LYS A 2 -27.79 -13.93 17.75
C LYS A 2 -27.17 -13.55 16.42
N SER A 3 -26.45 -12.42 16.39
CA SER A 3 -25.82 -11.93 15.16
C SER A 3 -24.55 -12.72 14.86
N LYS A 4 -24.33 -13.03 13.58
CA LYS A 4 -23.08 -13.65 13.11
C LYS A 4 -22.01 -12.60 12.90
N ILE A 5 -20.75 -12.96 13.15
CA ILE A 5 -19.60 -12.07 13.02
C ILE A 5 -18.67 -12.60 11.94
N ILE A 6 -18.33 -11.76 10.96
CA ILE A 6 -17.29 -12.04 9.97
C ILE A 6 -16.11 -11.11 10.27
N GLY A 7 -14.95 -11.70 10.57
CA GLY A 7 -13.72 -10.93 10.73
C GLY A 7 -12.97 -10.84 9.41
N TRP A 8 -12.23 -9.76 9.18
CA TRP A 8 -11.32 -9.67 8.04
C TRP A 8 -9.90 -9.49 8.55
N ILE A 9 -9.03 -10.44 8.19
CA ILE A 9 -7.59 -10.34 8.42
C ILE A 9 -6.92 -10.19 7.06
N PRO A 10 -6.43 -8.98 6.72
CA PRO A 10 -5.92 -8.72 5.38
C PRO A 10 -4.61 -9.47 5.10
N ASP A 11 -3.79 -9.65 6.14
CA ASP A 11 -2.51 -10.35 6.12
C ASP A 11 -2.01 -10.66 7.53
N TYR A 12 -0.93 -11.45 7.66
CA TYR A 12 -0.22 -11.72 8.92
C TYR A 12 1.22 -11.19 8.94
N GLN A 13 1.47 -10.01 8.37
CA GLN A 13 2.84 -9.47 8.18
C GLN A 13 3.67 -9.49 9.47
N HIS A 14 3.10 -9.05 10.58
CA HIS A 14 3.75 -9.03 11.91
C HIS A 14 4.22 -10.40 12.42
N ARG A 15 3.64 -11.50 11.93
CA ARG A 15 4.05 -12.88 12.29
C ARG A 15 5.10 -13.44 11.35
N VAL A 16 5.09 -13.00 10.09
CA VAL A 16 6.01 -13.49 9.05
C VAL A 16 7.29 -12.66 9.01
N TYR A 17 7.16 -11.35 9.20
CA TYR A 17 8.26 -10.37 9.23
C TYR A 17 8.17 -9.50 10.49
N PRO A 18 8.43 -10.07 11.68
CA PRO A 18 8.34 -9.31 12.93
C PRO A 18 9.31 -8.13 12.99
N GLY A 19 10.44 -8.19 12.27
CA GLY A 19 11.44 -7.12 12.21
C GLY A 19 10.96 -5.80 11.60
N PHE A 20 9.77 -5.76 10.99
CA PHE A 20 9.16 -4.49 10.53
C PHE A 20 8.32 -3.79 11.61
N PHE A 21 8.20 -4.36 12.80
CA PHE A 21 7.31 -3.88 13.84
C PHE A 21 8.05 -3.75 15.17
N SER A 22 7.58 -2.83 16.02
CA SER A 22 8.06 -2.74 17.40
C SER A 22 7.43 -3.81 18.28
N GLU A 23 8.09 -4.21 19.37
CA GLU A 23 7.53 -5.18 20.34
C GLU A 23 6.12 -4.82 20.85
N PRO A 24 5.82 -3.54 21.22
CA PRO A 24 4.46 -3.16 21.59
C PRO A 24 3.44 -3.34 20.47
N GLU A 25 3.84 -3.06 19.22
CA GLU A 25 2.97 -3.24 18.05
C GLU A 25 2.73 -4.73 17.75
N LEU A 26 3.75 -5.57 17.85
CA LEU A 26 3.62 -7.03 17.74
C LEU A 26 2.61 -7.56 18.76
N ALA A 27 2.79 -7.22 20.04
CA ALA A 27 1.90 -7.66 21.11
C ALA A 27 0.46 -7.15 20.93
N TYR A 28 0.28 -5.91 20.46
CA TYR A 28 -1.03 -5.35 20.16
C TYR A 28 -1.71 -6.11 19.02
N ARG A 29 -1.01 -6.32 17.90
CA ARG A 29 -1.55 -7.02 16.72
C ARG A 29 -1.89 -8.48 17.03
N ASP A 30 -1.03 -9.17 17.78
CA ASP A 30 -1.28 -10.54 18.25
C ASP A 30 -2.59 -10.61 19.06
N LYS A 31 -2.77 -9.72 20.03
CA LYS A 31 -4.00 -9.66 20.83
C LYS A 31 -5.23 -9.35 19.97
N MET A 32 -5.14 -8.33 19.11
CA MET A 32 -6.22 -7.95 18.19
C MET A 32 -6.64 -9.10 17.28
N PHE A 33 -5.68 -9.82 16.72
CA PHE A 33 -5.93 -10.89 15.76
C PHE A 33 -6.44 -12.16 16.44
N ALA A 34 -5.89 -12.50 17.61
CA ALA A 34 -6.39 -13.60 18.43
C ALA A 34 -7.83 -13.33 18.88
N PHE A 35 -8.11 -12.09 19.29
CA PHE A 35 -9.45 -11.65 19.64
C PHE A 35 -10.42 -11.76 18.45
N LEU A 36 -10.08 -11.17 17.30
CA LEU A 36 -10.92 -11.21 16.09
C LEU A 36 -11.18 -12.66 15.67
N THR A 37 -10.13 -13.47 15.64
CA THR A 37 -10.23 -14.91 15.36
C THR A 37 -11.07 -15.65 16.40
N GLY A 38 -11.02 -15.23 17.67
CA GLY A 38 -11.80 -15.83 18.76
C GLY A 38 -13.30 -15.53 18.66
N ILE A 39 -13.69 -14.34 18.18
CA ILE A 39 -15.11 -13.96 18.13
C ILE A 39 -15.79 -14.33 16.82
N SER A 40 -15.08 -14.32 15.69
CA SER A 40 -15.68 -14.45 14.36
C SER A 40 -16.18 -15.86 14.03
N ASP A 41 -17.33 -15.94 13.37
CA ASP A 41 -17.88 -17.18 12.82
C ASP A 41 -17.19 -17.58 11.51
N ALA A 42 -16.78 -16.59 10.72
CA ALA A 42 -15.92 -16.76 9.55
C ALA A 42 -14.84 -15.67 9.50
N ILE A 43 -13.70 -15.98 8.88
CA ILE A 43 -12.55 -15.11 8.76
C ILE A 43 -12.22 -14.96 7.28
N VAL A 44 -12.42 -13.74 6.78
CA VAL A 44 -12.01 -13.36 5.44
C VAL A 44 -10.49 -13.28 5.37
N CYS A 45 -9.94 -14.03 4.43
CA CYS A 45 -8.54 -14.02 4.04
C CYS A 45 -8.43 -13.43 2.63
N SER A 46 -7.52 -12.49 2.41
CA SER A 46 -7.39 -11.83 1.09
C SER A 46 -6.79 -12.74 0.01
N SER A 47 -6.17 -13.86 0.40
CA SER A 47 -5.50 -14.83 -0.47
C SER A 47 -5.43 -16.21 0.19
N GLN A 48 -5.09 -17.24 -0.59
CA GLN A 48 -4.81 -18.59 -0.07
C GLN A 48 -3.56 -18.59 0.81
N THR A 49 -2.58 -17.73 0.52
CA THR A 49 -1.41 -17.54 1.38
C THR A 49 -1.83 -17.05 2.77
N VAL A 50 -2.72 -16.04 2.83
CA VAL A 50 -3.24 -15.53 4.12
C VAL A 50 -4.11 -16.58 4.83
N GLU A 51 -4.86 -17.38 4.09
CA GLU A 51 -5.60 -18.51 4.65
C GLU A 51 -4.66 -19.58 5.23
N ALA A 52 -3.58 -19.93 4.54
CA ALA A 52 -2.57 -20.85 5.05
C ALA A 52 -1.90 -20.32 6.33
N ASP A 53 -1.64 -19.01 6.40
CA ASP A 53 -1.15 -18.37 7.61
C ASP A 53 -2.16 -18.43 8.75
N LEU A 54 -3.45 -18.17 8.50
CA LEU A 54 -4.52 -18.35 9.48
C LEU A 54 -4.50 -19.78 10.04
N GLN A 55 -4.42 -20.79 9.17
CA GLN A 55 -4.43 -22.20 9.58
C GLN A 55 -3.21 -22.57 10.41
N ARG A 56 -2.04 -22.01 10.09
CA ARG A 56 -0.78 -22.23 10.81
C ARG A 56 -0.76 -21.54 12.17
N ILE A 57 -1.23 -20.29 12.23
CA ILE A 57 -1.15 -19.45 13.44
C ILE A 57 -2.31 -19.77 14.40
N TYR A 58 -3.50 -20.05 13.86
CA TYR A 58 -4.72 -20.36 14.60
C TYR A 58 -5.34 -21.68 14.11
N PRO A 59 -4.77 -22.85 14.45
CA PRO A 59 -5.28 -24.15 13.99
C PRO A 59 -6.77 -24.39 14.32
N ASN A 60 -7.24 -23.89 15.47
CA ASN A 60 -8.64 -23.98 15.90
C ASN A 60 -9.59 -23.12 15.04
N ALA A 61 -9.06 -22.27 14.16
CA ALA A 61 -9.81 -21.44 13.23
C ALA A 61 -9.71 -21.92 11.77
N ARG A 62 -9.05 -23.06 11.52
CA ARG A 62 -8.76 -23.55 10.17
C ARG A 62 -9.99 -23.63 9.26
N GLU A 63 -11.09 -24.16 9.77
CA GLU A 63 -12.33 -24.35 9.01
C GLU A 63 -13.15 -23.07 8.86
N ARG A 64 -12.71 -21.97 9.47
CA ARG A 64 -13.39 -20.66 9.42
C ARG A 64 -12.79 -19.71 8.39
N GLY A 65 -11.66 -20.08 7.76
CA GLY A 65 -11.07 -19.29 6.69
C GLY A 65 -11.98 -19.26 5.46
N PHE A 66 -12.10 -18.09 4.85
CA PHE A 66 -12.75 -17.91 3.57
C PHE A 66 -11.93 -16.95 2.71
N VAL A 67 -11.41 -17.44 1.58
CA VAL A 67 -10.65 -16.59 0.65
C VAL A 67 -11.60 -15.68 -0.13
N LEU A 68 -11.50 -14.37 0.09
CA LEU A 68 -12.25 -13.35 -0.64
C LEU A 68 -11.29 -12.32 -1.24
N ARG A 69 -11.16 -12.33 -2.57
CA ARG A 69 -10.23 -11.48 -3.32
C ARG A 69 -10.95 -10.26 -3.87
N PHE A 70 -10.67 -9.08 -3.31
CA PHE A 70 -11.23 -7.85 -3.83
C PHE A 70 -10.71 -7.55 -5.25
N THR A 71 -11.47 -6.77 -6.01
CA THR A 71 -11.12 -6.25 -7.33
C THR A 71 -11.16 -4.72 -7.30
N ALA A 72 -10.20 -4.06 -7.95
CA ALA A 72 -10.18 -2.60 -8.07
C ALA A 72 -10.85 -2.17 -9.38
N GLU A 73 -12.13 -1.82 -9.33
CA GLU A 73 -12.84 -1.29 -10.50
C GLU A 73 -12.70 0.24 -10.57
N PRO A 74 -12.18 0.81 -11.68
CA PRO A 74 -12.15 2.25 -11.86
C PRO A 74 -13.59 2.77 -12.07
N ALA A 75 -13.94 3.84 -11.35
CA ALA A 75 -15.15 4.59 -11.64
C ALA A 75 -15.08 5.20 -13.05
N GLU A 76 -16.22 5.40 -13.71
CA GLU A 76 -16.25 5.96 -15.07
C GLU A 76 -15.54 7.33 -15.14
N SER A 77 -15.70 8.18 -14.12
CA SER A 77 -15.02 9.47 -14.02
C SER A 77 -13.50 9.36 -14.00
N ALA A 78 -12.95 8.27 -13.46
CA ALA A 78 -11.51 8.02 -13.43
C ALA A 78 -10.91 7.69 -14.80
N LEU A 79 -11.75 7.31 -15.77
CA LEU A 79 -11.33 6.98 -17.14
C LEU A 79 -11.50 8.16 -18.11
N ARG A 80 -12.14 9.24 -17.67
CA ARG A 80 -12.33 10.47 -18.46
C ARG A 80 -11.10 11.39 -18.36
N GLY A 81 -10.91 12.19 -19.41
CA GLY A 81 -9.80 13.16 -19.51
C GLY A 81 -8.72 12.73 -20.51
N ASP A 82 -7.84 13.66 -20.85
CA ASP A 82 -6.66 13.38 -21.68
C ASP A 82 -5.50 12.94 -20.77
N ILE A 83 -5.02 11.71 -20.98
CA ILE A 83 -3.86 11.16 -20.27
C ILE A 83 -2.67 12.12 -20.41
N ARG A 84 -2.48 12.73 -21.59
CA ARG A 84 -1.35 13.62 -21.88
C ARG A 84 -1.32 14.85 -20.99
N GLU A 85 -2.46 15.42 -20.65
CA GLU A 85 -2.54 16.57 -19.73
C GLU A 85 -2.01 16.19 -18.34
N THR A 86 -2.34 14.98 -17.88
CA THR A 86 -1.84 14.47 -16.60
C THR A 86 -0.34 14.18 -16.63
N LEU A 87 0.13 13.53 -17.70
CA LEU A 87 1.56 13.27 -17.87
C LEU A 87 2.37 14.56 -17.95
N GLN A 88 1.88 15.58 -18.65
CA GLN A 88 2.52 16.90 -18.73
C GLN A 88 2.61 17.57 -17.35
N ARG A 89 1.55 17.55 -16.54
CA ARG A 89 1.57 18.10 -15.17
C ARG A 89 2.67 17.48 -14.30
N PHE A 90 2.96 16.19 -14.49
CA PHE A 90 4.01 15.48 -13.76
C PHE A 90 5.38 15.44 -14.47
N ASN A 91 5.54 16.18 -15.57
CA ASN A 91 6.76 16.16 -16.40
C ASN A 91 7.16 14.74 -16.83
N VAL A 92 6.17 13.98 -17.29
CA VAL A 92 6.33 12.64 -17.88
C VAL A 92 6.17 12.78 -19.39
N ASP A 93 7.29 12.88 -20.09
CA ASP A 93 7.38 13.20 -21.52
C ASP A 93 7.90 12.03 -22.39
N GLN A 94 8.18 10.89 -21.76
CA GLN A 94 8.69 9.68 -22.41
C GLN A 94 8.04 8.42 -21.82
N PRO A 95 8.13 7.25 -22.50
CA PRO A 95 7.63 5.99 -21.95
C PRO A 95 8.24 5.70 -20.57
N TYR A 96 7.43 5.17 -19.65
CA TYR A 96 7.83 4.96 -18.26
C TYR A 96 7.28 3.66 -17.68
N ALA A 97 8.00 3.14 -16.68
CA ALA A 97 7.48 2.17 -15.72
C ALA A 97 6.89 2.92 -14.53
N TYR A 98 5.83 2.35 -13.93
CA TYR A 98 5.12 2.96 -12.82
C TYR A 98 5.23 2.14 -11.52
N LEU A 99 5.44 2.85 -10.41
CA LEU A 99 5.70 2.33 -9.07
C LEU A 99 4.70 2.94 -8.05
N PRO A 100 3.45 2.44 -7.97
CA PRO A 100 2.36 3.15 -7.32
C PRO A 100 2.06 2.70 -5.88
N TYR A 101 3.02 2.78 -4.96
CA TYR A 101 2.78 2.45 -3.55
C TYR A 101 3.58 3.29 -2.56
N GLN A 102 3.09 3.26 -1.32
CA GLN A 102 3.72 3.84 -0.15
C GLN A 102 5.18 3.38 -0.04
N PHE A 103 6.09 4.29 0.33
CA PHE A 103 7.52 4.03 0.53
C PHE A 103 7.79 3.30 1.86
N TRP A 104 7.07 2.20 2.08
CA TRP A 104 7.27 1.31 3.21
C TRP A 104 8.38 0.31 2.90
N ALA A 105 9.14 -0.10 3.93
CA ALA A 105 10.30 -0.97 3.76
C ALA A 105 9.98 -2.27 3.01
N HIS A 106 8.86 -2.90 3.31
CA HIS A 106 8.43 -4.13 2.65
C HIS A 106 7.96 -3.95 1.20
N LYS A 107 7.77 -2.71 0.72
CA LYS A 107 7.51 -2.42 -0.71
C LYS A 107 8.78 -2.32 -1.53
N ASN A 108 9.96 -2.51 -0.91
CA ASN A 108 11.23 -2.86 -1.56
C ASN A 108 11.68 -1.91 -2.70
N HIS A 109 11.49 -0.60 -2.53
CA HIS A 109 11.90 0.42 -3.51
C HIS A 109 13.39 0.36 -3.84
N GLN A 110 14.21 0.02 -2.84
CA GLN A 110 15.66 -0.14 -2.97
C GLN A 110 16.02 -1.08 -4.12
N GLN A 111 15.37 -2.25 -4.19
CA GLN A 111 15.60 -3.24 -5.24
C GLN A 111 15.40 -2.66 -6.65
N VAL A 112 14.37 -1.82 -6.81
CA VAL A 112 14.04 -1.18 -8.08
C VAL A 112 15.06 -0.10 -8.42
N PHE A 113 15.48 0.70 -7.44
CA PHE A 113 16.47 1.75 -7.67
C PHE A 113 17.85 1.19 -8.00
N GLU A 114 18.26 0.09 -7.37
CA GLU A 114 19.46 -0.66 -7.74
C GLU A 114 19.36 -1.21 -9.17
N ALA A 115 18.21 -1.76 -9.56
CA ALA A 115 17.99 -2.22 -10.94
C ALA A 115 18.04 -1.06 -11.94
N TRP A 116 17.52 0.11 -11.58
CA TRP A 116 17.61 1.33 -12.39
C TRP A 116 19.06 1.83 -12.55
N SER A 117 19.87 1.74 -11.49
CA SER A 117 21.30 2.03 -11.56
C SER A 117 22.02 1.09 -12.52
N LEU A 118 21.70 -0.20 -12.49
CA LEU A 118 22.25 -1.19 -13.41
C LEU A 118 21.81 -0.95 -14.87
N LEU A 119 20.54 -0.62 -15.08
CA LEU A 119 20.04 -0.25 -16.41
C LEU A 119 20.76 0.99 -16.96
N LYS A 120 20.97 2.01 -16.11
CA LYS A 120 21.74 3.20 -16.48
C LYS A 120 23.18 2.85 -16.85
N SER A 121 23.86 1.97 -16.11
CA SER A 121 25.23 1.55 -16.44
C SER A 121 25.31 0.75 -17.75
N ARG A 122 24.20 0.16 -18.21
CA ARG A 122 24.05 -0.47 -19.54
C ARG A 122 23.67 0.51 -20.66
N GLY A 123 23.65 1.82 -20.37
CA GLY A 123 23.26 2.86 -21.33
C GLY A 123 21.75 2.94 -21.57
N LYS A 124 20.91 2.38 -20.68
CA LYS A 124 19.45 2.49 -20.76
C LYS A 124 18.97 3.64 -19.87
N ASN A 125 18.32 4.63 -20.47
CA ASN A 125 17.77 5.79 -19.75
C ASN A 125 16.23 5.71 -19.61
N PHE A 126 15.73 4.61 -19.03
CA PHE A 126 14.29 4.39 -18.86
C PHE A 126 13.71 5.26 -17.75
N LEU A 127 12.53 5.83 -17.95
CA LEU A 127 11.85 6.63 -16.91
C LEU A 127 11.14 5.72 -15.91
N LEU A 128 11.36 5.99 -14.62
CA LEU A 128 10.58 5.43 -13.52
C LEU A 128 9.76 6.53 -12.88
N VAL A 129 8.45 6.31 -12.75
CA VAL A 129 7.55 7.21 -12.02
C VAL A 129 7.08 6.49 -10.77
N CYS A 130 7.21 7.12 -9.61
CA CYS A 130 6.81 6.60 -8.32
C CYS A 130 5.78 7.52 -7.66
N SER A 131 4.76 6.95 -7.03
CA SER A 131 3.77 7.69 -6.24
C SER A 131 3.44 6.95 -4.95
N GLY A 132 3.15 7.68 -3.89
CA GLY A 132 2.87 7.15 -2.56
C GLY A 132 3.40 8.08 -1.47
N ALA A 133 2.92 7.93 -0.24
CA ALA A 133 3.47 8.67 0.87
C ALA A 133 4.89 8.15 1.18
N THR A 134 5.73 9.10 1.55
CA THR A 134 7.16 8.90 1.79
C THR A 134 7.49 8.70 3.27
N ASN A 135 6.48 8.73 4.13
CA ASN A 135 6.63 8.58 5.58
C ASN A 135 6.19 7.17 6.02
N ASP A 136 7.04 6.50 6.78
CA ASP A 136 6.75 5.25 7.47
C ASP A 136 7.09 5.41 8.95
N ALA A 137 6.09 5.38 9.84
CA ALA A 137 6.32 5.54 11.27
C ALA A 137 7.17 4.41 11.88
N ARG A 138 7.21 3.25 11.22
CA ARG A 138 8.02 2.09 11.66
C ARG A 138 9.51 2.28 11.35
N ASP A 139 9.82 3.08 10.33
CA ASP A 139 11.18 3.41 9.90
C ASP A 139 11.24 4.84 9.31
N PRO A 140 11.29 5.88 10.17
CA PRO A 140 11.18 7.28 9.73
C PRO A 140 12.31 7.73 8.79
N GLN A 141 13.45 7.03 8.80
CA GLN A 141 14.61 7.35 7.96
C GLN A 141 14.61 6.56 6.64
N HIS A 142 13.64 5.67 6.42
CA HIS A 142 13.61 4.80 5.23
C HIS A 142 13.73 5.58 3.93
N PHE A 143 12.85 6.57 3.75
CA PHE A 143 12.82 7.36 2.52
C PHE A 143 14.06 8.25 2.35
N GLU A 144 14.63 8.77 3.45
CA GLU A 144 15.88 9.52 3.39
C GLU A 144 17.02 8.66 2.84
N ARG A 145 17.13 7.40 3.29
CA ARG A 145 18.14 6.46 2.76
C ARG A 145 17.92 6.18 1.26
N LEU A 146 16.67 6.06 0.83
CA LEU A 146 16.35 5.92 -0.60
C LEU A 146 16.71 7.19 -1.40
N GLN A 147 16.50 8.38 -0.85
CA GLN A 147 16.90 9.63 -1.50
C GLN A 147 18.42 9.75 -1.63
N VAL A 148 19.17 9.33 -0.61
CA VAL A 148 20.64 9.26 -0.68
C VAL A 148 21.08 8.32 -1.80
N MET A 149 20.45 7.14 -1.91
CA MET A 149 20.71 6.17 -2.97
C MET A 149 20.44 6.73 -4.37
N LEU A 150 19.30 7.40 -4.57
CA LEU A 150 18.98 8.05 -5.85
C LEU A 150 20.04 9.09 -6.24
N LYS A 151 20.52 9.87 -5.27
CA LYS A 151 21.60 10.86 -5.48
C LYS A 151 22.94 10.20 -5.78
N SER A 152 23.34 9.17 -5.01
CA SER A 152 24.64 8.50 -5.16
C SER A 152 24.77 7.75 -6.48
N HIS A 153 23.67 7.22 -7.01
CA HIS A 153 23.63 6.58 -8.34
C HIS A 153 23.30 7.57 -9.47
N GLU A 154 23.14 8.87 -9.15
CA GLU A 154 22.79 9.93 -10.09
C GLU A 154 21.54 9.58 -10.95
N LEU A 155 20.51 9.00 -10.31
CA LEU A 155 19.30 8.53 -10.97
C LEU A 155 18.33 9.68 -11.26
N THR A 156 18.68 10.50 -12.25
CA THR A 156 17.85 11.65 -12.70
C THR A 156 16.59 11.23 -13.45
N ASN A 157 16.53 9.97 -13.89
CA ASN A 157 15.41 9.33 -14.59
C ASN A 157 14.40 8.64 -13.64
N VAL A 158 14.44 8.95 -12.35
CA VAL A 158 13.45 8.51 -11.36
C VAL A 158 12.67 9.73 -10.85
N ARG A 159 11.35 9.70 -10.98
CA ARG A 159 10.43 10.75 -10.54
C ARG A 159 9.64 10.26 -9.33
N VAL A 160 9.84 10.88 -8.17
CA VAL A 160 9.01 10.62 -6.98
C VAL A 160 7.98 11.74 -6.86
N LEU A 161 6.72 11.41 -7.11
CA LEU A 161 5.61 12.38 -7.13
C LEU A 161 5.01 12.62 -5.73
N GLY A 162 5.27 11.72 -4.78
CA GLY A 162 4.60 11.73 -3.49
C GLY A 162 3.13 11.27 -3.59
N MET A 163 2.28 11.77 -2.70
CA MET A 163 0.84 11.54 -2.76
C MET A 163 0.23 12.36 -3.90
N ILE A 164 -0.62 11.71 -4.69
CA ILE A 164 -1.30 12.30 -5.86
C ILE A 164 -2.80 12.00 -5.78
N ASP A 165 -3.58 12.76 -6.54
CA ASP A 165 -5.02 12.55 -6.64
C ASP A 165 -5.35 11.19 -7.27
N ARG A 166 -6.47 10.60 -6.85
CA ARG A 166 -6.90 9.29 -7.34
C ARG A 166 -7.14 9.27 -8.85
N HIS A 167 -7.69 10.35 -9.40
CA HIS A 167 -7.89 10.49 -10.85
C HIS A 167 -6.54 10.47 -11.58
N ASP A 168 -5.56 11.23 -11.08
CA ASP A 168 -4.22 11.31 -11.64
C ASP A 168 -3.49 9.98 -11.61
N GLN A 169 -3.64 9.23 -10.51
CA GLN A 169 -3.09 7.89 -10.37
C GLN A 169 -3.63 6.95 -11.45
N TRP A 170 -4.92 7.00 -11.75
CA TRP A 170 -5.50 6.21 -12.84
C TRP A 170 -4.94 6.63 -14.21
N GLN A 171 -4.77 7.92 -14.49
CA GLN A 171 -4.15 8.35 -15.75
C GLN A 171 -2.69 7.88 -15.87
N LEU A 172 -1.95 7.84 -14.76
CA LEU A 172 -0.60 7.27 -14.73
C LEU A 172 -0.61 5.76 -15.00
N TYR A 173 -1.54 4.99 -14.44
CA TYR A 173 -1.67 3.58 -14.85
C TYR A 173 -1.95 3.44 -16.35
N ARG A 174 -2.89 4.23 -16.89
CA ARG A 174 -3.29 4.16 -18.31
C ARG A 174 -2.13 4.53 -19.26
N GLY A 175 -1.29 5.48 -18.86
CA GLY A 175 -0.11 5.89 -19.62
C GLY A 175 1.13 5.02 -19.39
N ALA A 176 1.15 4.18 -18.35
CA ALA A 176 2.30 3.35 -18.03
C ALA A 176 2.54 2.28 -19.10
N LYS A 177 3.81 2.01 -19.34
CA LYS A 177 4.27 0.88 -20.18
C LYS A 177 4.21 -0.44 -19.43
N MET A 178 4.56 -0.39 -18.14
CA MET A 178 4.48 -1.51 -17.20
C MET A 178 4.33 -0.95 -15.78
N VAL A 179 3.78 -1.76 -14.90
CA VAL A 179 3.70 -1.50 -13.46
C VAL A 179 4.66 -2.45 -12.74
N LEU A 180 5.37 -1.99 -11.71
CA LEU A 180 6.27 -2.85 -10.94
C LEU A 180 5.72 -3.06 -9.51
N GLN A 181 5.86 -4.25 -8.95
CA GLN A 181 5.48 -4.62 -7.58
C GLN A 181 6.55 -5.53 -6.92
N PRO A 182 7.66 -4.96 -6.41
CA PRO A 182 8.82 -5.67 -5.87
C PRO A 182 8.64 -6.11 -4.41
N SER A 183 7.41 -6.04 -3.87
CA SER A 183 7.11 -6.25 -2.46
C SER A 183 7.71 -7.53 -1.87
N LEU A 184 8.23 -7.43 -0.66
CA LEU A 184 8.70 -8.59 0.12
C LEU A 184 7.54 -9.37 0.75
N PHE A 185 6.39 -8.71 0.91
CA PHE A 185 5.21 -9.28 1.54
C PHE A 185 3.94 -8.54 1.13
N GLU A 186 2.85 -9.27 0.94
CA GLU A 186 1.52 -8.77 0.60
C GLU A 186 0.44 -9.69 1.20
N GLY A 187 -0.73 -9.12 1.50
CA GLY A 187 -1.96 -9.90 1.73
C GLY A 187 -2.75 -10.11 0.43
N TRP A 188 -2.91 -9.03 -0.32
CA TRP A 188 -3.40 -8.95 -1.70
C TRP A 188 -3.09 -7.54 -2.22
N SER A 189 -2.43 -7.41 -3.38
CA SER A 189 -1.94 -6.12 -3.84
C SER A 189 -3.01 -5.34 -4.61
N THR A 190 -3.43 -4.19 -4.08
CA THR A 190 -4.39 -3.29 -4.76
C THR A 190 -3.84 -2.74 -6.07
N SER A 191 -2.56 -2.35 -6.10
CA SER A 191 -1.90 -1.84 -7.31
C SER A 191 -1.89 -2.85 -8.46
N VAL A 192 -1.77 -4.14 -8.14
CA VAL A 192 -1.85 -5.23 -9.11
C VAL A 192 -3.27 -5.37 -9.66
N GLU A 193 -4.29 -5.26 -8.80
CA GLU A 193 -5.69 -5.24 -9.25
C GLU A 193 -6.00 -4.03 -10.13
N GLU A 194 -5.46 -2.85 -9.82
CA GLU A 194 -5.63 -1.64 -10.62
C GLU A 194 -5.00 -1.78 -12.01
N ALA A 195 -3.77 -2.30 -12.06
CA ALA A 195 -3.10 -2.60 -13.31
C ALA A 195 -3.87 -3.64 -14.15
N LYS A 196 -4.37 -4.72 -13.52
CA LYS A 196 -5.20 -5.74 -14.17
C LYS A 196 -6.52 -5.18 -14.71
N SER A 197 -7.10 -4.19 -14.04
CA SER A 197 -8.34 -3.56 -14.50
C SER A 197 -8.14 -2.69 -15.74
N LEU A 198 -6.93 -2.18 -15.96
CA LEU A 198 -6.54 -1.40 -17.13
C LEU A 198 -5.74 -2.20 -18.18
N GLY A 199 -5.54 -3.50 -17.95
CA GLY A 199 -4.82 -4.37 -18.89
C GLY A 199 -3.32 -4.11 -18.93
N LYS A 200 -2.77 -3.52 -17.87
CA LYS A 200 -1.36 -3.12 -17.84
C LYS A 200 -0.45 -4.30 -17.49
N PRO A 201 0.65 -4.52 -18.23
CA PRO A 201 1.69 -5.47 -17.84
C PRO A 201 2.21 -5.15 -16.44
N VAL A 202 2.41 -6.18 -15.63
CA VAL A 202 2.92 -6.02 -14.25
C VAL A 202 4.14 -6.92 -14.08
N LEU A 203 5.24 -6.36 -13.58
CA LEU A 203 6.37 -7.15 -13.09
C LEU A 203 6.30 -7.25 -11.57
N LEU A 204 6.32 -8.46 -11.06
CA LEU A 204 6.04 -8.80 -9.68
C LEU A 204 7.24 -9.53 -9.07
N SER A 205 7.53 -9.21 -7.82
CA SER A 205 8.34 -10.08 -6.97
C SER A 205 7.69 -11.47 -6.86
N ASP A 206 8.52 -12.51 -6.92
CA ASP A 206 8.09 -13.90 -6.93
C ASP A 206 7.73 -14.42 -5.53
N ILE A 207 6.67 -13.86 -4.96
CA ILE A 207 6.08 -14.26 -3.66
C ILE A 207 4.77 -15.02 -3.88
N ALA A 208 4.38 -15.85 -2.90
CA ALA A 208 3.21 -16.72 -3.00
C ALA A 208 1.92 -15.97 -3.40
N VAL A 209 1.63 -14.83 -2.77
CA VAL A 209 0.44 -14.01 -3.09
C VAL A 209 0.46 -13.46 -4.53
N HIS A 210 1.63 -13.08 -5.05
CA HIS A 210 1.70 -12.58 -6.43
C HIS A 210 1.46 -13.70 -7.46
N ARG A 211 1.89 -14.92 -7.18
CA ARG A 211 1.57 -16.11 -8.00
C ARG A 211 0.07 -16.42 -8.01
N GLU A 212 -0.66 -16.03 -6.96
CA GLU A 212 -2.13 -16.10 -6.95
C GLU A 212 -2.80 -14.98 -7.76
N GLN A 213 -2.19 -13.79 -7.82
CA GLN A 213 -2.77 -12.61 -8.48
C GLN A 213 -2.59 -12.59 -9.99
N ILE A 214 -1.43 -13.04 -10.46
CA ILE A 214 -1.05 -13.10 -11.89
C ILE A 214 -0.56 -14.51 -12.21
N LEU A 215 -1.08 -15.07 -13.30
CA LEU A 215 -0.76 -16.43 -13.74
C LEU A 215 0.31 -16.49 -14.83
N SER A 216 0.83 -15.33 -15.25
CA SER A 216 1.84 -15.23 -16.32
C SER A 216 3.25 -15.39 -15.75
N PRO A 217 3.98 -16.48 -16.05
CA PRO A 217 5.31 -16.73 -15.50
C PRO A 217 6.34 -15.64 -15.86
N ASP A 218 6.18 -15.01 -17.03
CA ASP A 218 7.08 -13.96 -17.52
C ASP A 218 6.92 -12.64 -16.77
N SER A 219 6.02 -12.58 -15.77
CA SER A 219 5.82 -11.40 -14.92
C SER A 219 6.69 -11.42 -13.67
N PHE A 220 7.41 -12.50 -13.36
CA PHE A 220 8.04 -12.68 -12.05
C PHE A 220 9.55 -12.48 -12.02
N PHE A 221 10.05 -11.89 -10.94
CA PHE A 221 11.47 -11.79 -10.60
C PHE A 221 11.71 -12.09 -9.12
N GLN A 222 12.88 -12.60 -8.75
CA GLN A 222 13.18 -12.87 -7.35
C GLN A 222 13.31 -11.56 -6.55
N PRO A 223 12.73 -11.44 -5.34
CA PRO A 223 12.66 -10.17 -4.59
C PRO A 223 14.01 -9.47 -4.31
N HIS A 224 15.12 -10.22 -4.34
CA HIS A 224 16.48 -9.74 -4.07
C HIS A 224 17.41 -9.83 -5.28
N ASP A 225 16.88 -10.13 -6.48
CA ASP A 225 17.68 -10.27 -7.70
C ASP A 225 17.62 -9.00 -8.56
N VAL A 226 18.61 -8.12 -8.36
CA VAL A 226 18.73 -6.83 -9.07
C VAL A 226 18.92 -7.07 -10.56
N THR A 227 19.74 -8.06 -10.89
CA THR A 227 20.11 -8.39 -12.27
C THR A 227 18.92 -9.00 -12.99
N GLY A 228 18.20 -9.92 -12.35
CA GLY A 228 16.97 -10.52 -12.88
C GLY A 228 15.89 -9.46 -13.16
N LEU A 229 15.65 -8.55 -12.21
CA LEU A 229 14.70 -7.44 -12.42
C LEU A 229 15.12 -6.54 -13.60
N ALA A 230 16.39 -6.12 -13.65
CA ALA A 230 16.90 -5.28 -14.74
C ALA A 230 16.78 -5.97 -16.11
N ASN A 231 17.13 -7.25 -16.19
CA ASN A 231 17.02 -8.05 -17.42
C ASN A 231 15.55 -8.15 -17.88
N LEU A 232 14.62 -8.38 -16.94
CA LEU A 232 13.20 -8.50 -17.25
C LEU A 232 12.61 -7.19 -17.76
N ILE A 233 12.94 -6.07 -17.09
CA ILE A 233 12.55 -4.72 -17.54
C ILE A 233 13.11 -4.47 -18.94
N GLU A 234 14.41 -4.67 -19.16
CA GLU A 234 15.07 -4.41 -20.44
C GLU A 234 14.48 -5.24 -21.58
N GLY A 235 14.23 -6.54 -21.33
CA GLY A 235 13.66 -7.45 -22.32
C GLY A 235 12.23 -7.10 -22.73
N GLN A 236 11.40 -6.65 -21.78
CA GLN A 236 10.03 -6.24 -22.07
C GLN A 236 9.91 -4.79 -22.55
N TRP A 237 10.87 -3.94 -22.25
CA TRP A 237 10.80 -2.52 -22.63
C TRP A 237 10.76 -2.32 -24.16
N SER A 238 11.47 -3.15 -24.92
CA SER A 238 11.50 -3.04 -26.38
C SER A 238 10.23 -3.56 -27.04
N THR A 239 9.52 -4.51 -26.42
CA THR A 239 8.39 -5.22 -27.01
C THR A 239 7.04 -4.65 -26.61
N LEU A 240 6.92 -4.12 -25.39
CA LEU A 240 5.68 -3.53 -24.93
C LEU A 240 5.39 -2.22 -25.67
N PRO A 241 4.13 -1.92 -25.99
CA PRO A 241 3.76 -0.64 -26.57
C PRO A 241 4.01 0.51 -25.59
N ALA A 242 4.19 1.72 -26.13
CA ALA A 242 4.31 2.92 -25.32
C ALA A 242 2.93 3.52 -25.06
N GLY A 243 2.62 3.84 -23.80
CA GLY A 243 1.47 4.66 -23.46
C GLY A 243 0.14 3.90 -23.37
N HIS A 244 -0.93 4.58 -23.78
CA HIS A 244 -2.31 4.10 -23.67
C HIS A 244 -2.71 3.21 -24.84
N GLU A 245 -3.36 2.09 -24.52
CA GLU A 245 -3.85 1.12 -25.50
C GLU A 245 -5.37 0.95 -25.35
N PRO A 246 -6.18 1.68 -26.14
CA PRO A 246 -7.63 1.70 -25.95
C PRO A 246 -8.30 0.32 -26.09
N VAL A 247 -7.81 -0.52 -27.01
CA VAL A 247 -8.38 -1.85 -27.25
C VAL A 247 -8.07 -2.79 -26.08
N ALA A 248 -6.81 -2.84 -25.63
CA ALA A 248 -6.40 -3.66 -24.50
C ALA A 248 -7.10 -3.20 -23.20
N GLU A 249 -7.18 -1.90 -22.96
CA GLU A 249 -7.90 -1.32 -21.82
C GLU A 249 -9.38 -1.70 -21.83
N SER A 250 -10.06 -1.60 -22.98
CA SER A 250 -11.48 -1.96 -23.11
C SER A 250 -11.73 -3.44 -22.78
N LEU A 251 -10.90 -4.35 -23.31
CA LEU A 251 -10.98 -5.79 -23.00
C LEU A 251 -10.71 -6.07 -21.51
N ALA A 252 -9.73 -5.38 -20.92
CA ALA A 252 -9.40 -5.52 -19.51
C ALA A 252 -10.50 -5.02 -18.58
N LEU A 253 -11.17 -3.92 -18.94
CA LEU A 253 -12.32 -3.39 -18.21
C LEU A 253 -13.51 -4.36 -18.27
N GLN A 254 -13.74 -5.01 -19.42
CA GLN A 254 -14.76 -6.06 -19.52
C GLN A 254 -14.41 -7.25 -18.60
N ALA A 255 -13.15 -7.70 -18.60
CA ALA A 255 -12.69 -8.75 -17.70
C ALA A 255 -12.76 -8.33 -16.22
N CYS A 256 -12.51 -7.05 -15.90
CA CYS A 256 -12.67 -6.48 -14.57
C CYS A 256 -14.11 -6.62 -14.07
N ARG A 257 -15.10 -6.27 -14.88
CA ARG A 257 -16.52 -6.42 -14.52
C ARG A 257 -16.86 -7.87 -14.18
N SER A 258 -16.34 -8.83 -14.93
CA SER A 258 -16.51 -10.26 -14.60
C SER A 258 -15.89 -10.63 -13.24
N ARG A 259 -14.70 -10.10 -12.91
CA ARG A 259 -14.08 -10.31 -11.58
C ARG A 259 -14.89 -9.68 -10.45
N VAL A 260 -15.43 -8.47 -10.65
CA VAL A 260 -16.31 -7.79 -9.68
C VAL A 260 -17.57 -8.62 -9.41
N LEU A 261 -18.20 -9.18 -10.46
CA LEU A 261 -19.34 -10.07 -10.31
C LEU A 261 -18.99 -11.36 -9.55
N THR A 262 -17.82 -11.94 -9.81
CA THR A 262 -17.32 -13.10 -9.05
C THR A 262 -17.12 -12.75 -7.58
N PHE A 263 -16.45 -11.62 -7.27
CA PHE A 263 -16.30 -11.13 -5.91
C PHE A 263 -17.66 -10.95 -5.22
N GLY A 264 -18.65 -10.35 -5.90
CA GLY A 264 -20.00 -10.19 -5.34
C GLY A 264 -20.69 -11.52 -5.03
N ARG A 265 -20.56 -12.53 -5.90
CA ARG A 265 -21.10 -13.87 -5.66
C ARG A 265 -20.39 -14.57 -4.50
N ASP A 266 -19.07 -14.47 -4.42
CA ASP A 266 -18.29 -15.06 -3.33
C ASP A 266 -18.60 -14.38 -1.99
N LEU A 267 -18.86 -13.07 -1.99
CA LEU A 267 -19.32 -12.34 -0.81
C LEU A 267 -20.70 -12.82 -0.34
N VAL A 268 -21.65 -13.04 -1.25
CA VAL A 268 -22.96 -13.63 -0.92
C VAL A 268 -22.79 -15.04 -0.35
N ARG A 269 -21.96 -15.87 -0.98
CA ARG A 269 -21.66 -17.23 -0.51
C ARG A 269 -21.08 -17.22 0.91
N LEU A 270 -20.15 -16.30 1.19
CA LEU A 270 -19.59 -16.12 2.53
C LEU A 270 -20.70 -15.84 3.55
N PHE A 271 -21.64 -14.95 3.23
CA PHE A 271 -22.77 -14.65 4.12
C PHE A 271 -23.67 -15.86 4.34
N GLU A 272 -24.05 -16.58 3.28
CA GLU A 272 -24.87 -17.79 3.36
C GLU A 272 -24.20 -18.88 4.22
N GLN A 273 -22.92 -19.16 3.98
CA GLN A 273 -22.15 -20.14 4.74
C GLN A 273 -22.03 -19.75 6.21
N THR A 274 -21.75 -18.47 6.48
CA THR A 274 -21.62 -17.97 7.86
C THR A 274 -22.94 -18.09 8.61
N MET A 275 -24.06 -17.74 7.97
CA MET A 275 -25.40 -17.86 8.55
C MET A 275 -25.81 -19.30 8.83
N ALA A 276 -25.34 -20.26 8.01
CA ALA A 276 -25.60 -21.69 8.20
C ALA A 276 -24.78 -22.33 9.34
N THR A 277 -23.79 -21.63 9.89
CA THR A 277 -22.99 -22.17 10.99
C THR A 277 -23.80 -22.28 12.29
N ASN A 278 -23.60 -23.35 13.05
CA ASN A 278 -24.19 -23.51 14.40
C ASN A 278 -23.30 -22.97 15.52
N ARG A 279 -22.20 -22.29 15.15
CA ARG A 279 -21.30 -21.65 16.11
C ARG A 279 -22.03 -20.51 16.82
N GLU A 280 -22.02 -20.56 18.15
CA GLU A 280 -22.35 -19.39 18.94
C GLU A 280 -21.08 -18.54 19.08
N PRO A 281 -21.12 -17.24 18.75
CA PRO A 281 -20.04 -16.35 19.11
C PRO A 281 -19.82 -16.42 20.63
N ILE A 282 -18.61 -16.14 21.10
CA ILE A 282 -18.34 -16.02 22.54
C ILE A 282 -19.01 -14.72 23.03
N ALA A 283 -20.34 -14.72 23.18
CA ALA A 283 -21.13 -13.51 22.96
C ALA A 283 -21.39 -12.63 24.20
N GLU A 284 -21.21 -13.11 25.44
CA GLU A 284 -21.45 -12.26 26.63
C GLU A 284 -20.18 -11.89 27.41
N ALA A 285 -19.25 -12.84 27.61
CA ALA A 285 -18.05 -12.58 28.40
C ALA A 285 -16.99 -11.73 27.66
N VAL A 286 -17.07 -11.66 26.33
CA VAL A 286 -16.06 -11.01 25.47
C VAL A 286 -16.52 -9.64 24.99
N LEU A 287 -17.82 -9.34 25.10
CA LEU A 287 -18.40 -8.04 24.75
C LEU A 287 -17.74 -6.87 25.53
N PRO A 288 -17.39 -6.99 26.83
CA PRO A 288 -16.65 -5.95 27.52
C PRO A 288 -15.24 -5.72 26.95
N LEU A 289 -14.55 -6.79 26.52
CA LEU A 289 -13.24 -6.66 25.84
C LEU A 289 -13.41 -6.01 24.47
N TYR A 290 -14.43 -6.39 23.71
CA TYR A 290 -14.74 -5.80 22.41
C TYR A 290 -14.98 -4.29 22.53
N LEU A 291 -15.85 -3.90 23.46
CA LEU A 291 -16.19 -2.50 23.73
C LEU A 291 -14.97 -1.73 24.23
N TYR A 292 -14.15 -2.33 25.09
CA TYR A 292 -12.89 -1.73 25.53
C TYR A 292 -11.93 -1.47 24.34
N MET A 293 -11.77 -2.45 23.46
CA MET A 293 -10.89 -2.31 22.28
C MET A 293 -11.45 -1.30 21.27
N GLN A 294 -12.77 -1.25 21.07
CA GLN A 294 -13.41 -0.20 20.27
C GLN A 294 -13.20 1.19 20.88
N GLN A 295 -13.43 1.35 22.18
CA GLN A 295 -13.22 2.60 22.89
C GLN A 295 -11.75 3.04 22.87
N GLU A 296 -10.82 2.11 23.03
CA GLU A 296 -9.38 2.39 22.94
C GLU A 296 -9.00 2.82 21.53
N ALA A 297 -9.53 2.16 20.49
CA ALA A 297 -9.32 2.54 19.10
C ALA A 297 -9.92 3.92 18.79
N GLU A 298 -11.14 4.21 19.25
CA GLU A 298 -11.79 5.52 19.13
C GLU A 298 -10.99 6.61 19.86
N ALA A 299 -10.53 6.35 21.08
CA ALA A 299 -9.72 7.29 21.84
C ALA A 299 -8.39 7.60 21.14
N ARG A 300 -7.73 6.57 20.58
CA ARG A 300 -6.51 6.75 19.78
C ARG A 300 -6.78 7.56 18.52
N LEU A 301 -7.88 7.31 17.81
CA LEU A 301 -8.29 8.10 16.65
C LEU A 301 -8.57 9.56 17.01
N GLN A 302 -9.23 9.81 18.15
CA GLN A 302 -9.46 11.18 18.64
C GLN A 302 -8.16 11.91 18.97
N VAL A 303 -7.19 11.21 19.58
CA VAL A 303 -5.85 11.78 19.83
C VAL A 303 -5.14 12.09 18.52
N ILE A 304 -5.19 11.19 17.54
CA ILE A 304 -4.60 11.40 16.21
C ILE A 304 -5.26 12.60 15.51
N ASP A 305 -6.59 12.69 15.52
CA ASP A 305 -7.33 13.83 14.96
C ASP A 305 -6.97 15.15 15.66
N GLY A 306 -6.83 15.11 16.99
CA GLY A 306 -6.38 16.25 17.79
C GLY A 306 -4.98 16.72 17.40
N LEU A 307 -4.04 15.77 17.28
CA LEU A 307 -2.67 16.05 16.83
C LEU A 307 -2.64 16.57 15.40
N MET A 308 -3.44 16.01 14.49
CA MET A 308 -3.57 16.49 13.12
C MET A 308 -4.09 17.93 13.05
N LYS A 309 -5.12 18.27 13.83
CA LYS A 309 -5.63 19.64 13.93
C LYS A 309 -4.58 20.61 14.47
N GLN A 310 -3.87 20.22 15.52
CA GLN A 310 -2.77 21.03 16.09
C GLN A 310 -1.66 21.25 15.06
N LEU A 311 -1.30 20.22 14.30
CA LEU A 311 -0.25 20.30 13.29
C LEU A 311 -0.66 21.18 12.09
N LEU A 312 -1.94 21.13 11.69
CA LEU A 312 -2.49 22.04 10.67
C LEU A 312 -2.52 23.49 11.18
N GLN A 313 -2.88 23.70 12.44
CA GLN A 313 -2.94 25.03 13.05
C GLN A 313 -1.55 25.63 13.24
N ALA A 314 -0.56 24.82 13.63
CA ALA A 314 0.85 25.22 13.69
C ALA A 314 1.38 25.64 12.32
N LYS A 315 1.09 24.87 11.26
CA LYS A 315 1.46 25.23 9.87
C LYS A 315 0.76 26.49 9.38
N SER A 316 -0.50 26.72 9.75
CA SER A 316 -1.22 27.95 9.42
C SER A 316 -0.58 29.17 10.11
N ASN A 317 -0.24 29.03 11.40
CA ASN A 317 0.40 30.10 12.16
C ASN A 317 1.82 30.40 11.65
N GLU A 318 2.59 29.39 11.23
CA GLU A 318 3.90 29.58 10.59
C GLU A 318 3.77 30.30 9.23
N ALA A 319 2.75 29.96 8.43
CA ALA A 319 2.47 30.64 7.17
C ALA A 319 2.03 32.10 7.39
N GLU A 320 1.24 32.39 8.42
CA GLU A 320 0.87 33.75 8.81
C GLU A 320 2.06 34.57 9.32
N LEU A 321 2.96 33.97 10.12
CA LEU A 321 4.20 34.62 10.54
C LEU A 321 5.15 34.89 9.37
N ALA A 322 5.25 33.98 8.40
CA ALA A 322 6.07 34.17 7.20
C ALA A 322 5.50 35.21 6.23
N ALA A 323 4.19 35.51 6.32
CA ALA A 323 3.51 36.51 5.50
C ALA A 323 3.52 37.93 6.10
N GLN A 324 4.03 38.12 7.32
CA GLN A 324 4.20 39.45 7.91
C GLN A 324 5.47 40.13 7.37
N PRO A 325 5.40 41.40 6.92
CA PRO A 325 6.59 42.12 6.46
C PRO A 325 7.57 42.30 7.63
N ALA A 326 8.86 42.05 7.36
CA ALA A 326 9.92 42.12 8.36
C ALA A 326 9.96 43.50 9.02
N VAL A 327 9.47 43.59 10.26
CA VAL A 327 9.72 44.72 11.14
C VAL A 327 10.89 44.34 12.03
N GLU A 328 12.01 45.04 11.82
CA GLU A 328 13.18 44.99 12.69
C GLU A 328 12.77 45.36 14.11
N HIS A 329 12.85 44.43 15.07
CA HIS A 329 13.25 44.77 16.43
C HIS A 329 13.96 43.59 17.11
N ALA A 330 15.19 43.90 17.54
CA ALA A 330 16.05 43.06 18.34
C ALA A 330 15.40 42.65 19.68
N SER A 331 15.89 41.52 20.22
CA SER A 331 15.65 40.95 21.57
C SER A 331 14.54 39.89 21.74
N ALA A 332 14.69 38.72 21.10
CA ALA A 332 13.92 37.52 21.46
C ALA A 332 14.75 36.23 21.55
N GLY A 333 16.08 36.33 21.73
CA GLY A 333 16.99 35.19 21.79
C GLY A 333 16.92 34.30 23.04
N ASN A 334 15.98 34.53 23.97
CA ASN A 334 15.99 33.86 25.28
C ASN A 334 14.70 33.10 25.66
N LYS A 335 13.73 32.96 24.74
CA LYS A 335 12.47 32.23 25.03
C LYS A 335 12.35 30.85 24.37
N ILE A 336 13.08 30.57 23.29
CA ILE A 336 12.98 29.29 22.58
C ILE A 336 13.80 28.17 23.26
N SER A 337 14.90 28.50 23.95
CA SER A 337 15.71 27.51 24.68
C SER A 337 14.98 26.91 25.88
N ASN A 338 14.10 27.68 26.55
CA ASN A 338 13.36 27.22 27.72
C ASN A 338 12.21 26.26 27.38
N TRP A 339 11.69 26.28 26.14
CA TRP A 339 10.61 25.38 25.72
C TRP A 339 11.13 23.95 25.44
N PHE A 340 12.30 23.81 24.80
CA PHE A 340 12.92 22.50 24.57
C PHE A 340 13.38 21.79 25.87
N HIS A 341 13.71 22.55 26.92
CA HIS A 341 14.11 21.96 28.20
C HIS A 341 12.94 21.40 29.03
N SER A 342 11.72 21.91 28.82
CA SER A 342 10.52 21.44 29.52
C SER A 342 10.00 20.10 28.98
N LEU A 343 10.17 19.83 27.69
CA LEU A 343 9.66 18.61 27.03
C LEU A 343 10.48 17.34 27.31
N ARG A 344 11.70 17.47 27.87
CA ARG A 344 12.55 16.31 28.23
C ARG A 344 12.32 15.78 29.65
N LYS A 345 11.48 16.42 30.48
CA LYS A 345 11.26 16.02 31.89
C LYS A 345 9.95 15.27 32.16
N THR A 346 9.13 15.02 31.14
CA THR A 346 7.86 14.29 31.26
C THR A 346 7.73 13.17 30.24
N ALA A 347 8.84 12.45 29.99
CA ALA A 347 8.88 11.17 29.28
C ALA A 347 9.29 10.08 30.26
#